data_AF-A0A6V8DPW6-F1
#
_entry.id   AF-A0A6V8DPW6-F1
#
_cell.length_a   1.000
_cell.length_b   1.000
_cell.length_c   1.000
_cell.angle_alpha   90.00
_cell.angle_beta   90.00
_cell.angle_gamma   90.00
#
_symmetry.space_group_name_H-M   'P 1'
#
loop_
_entity.id
_entity.type
_entity.pdbx_description
1 polymer ?
#
loop_
_entity_poly.entity_id
_entity_poly.type
_entity_poly.pdbx_seq_one_letter_code
_entity_poly.pdbx_strand_id
1 'polypeptide(L)'
;MAPLYASSNQLDLDDESLVQAKASLIDFEVTSIEFGTGSNQAMEWSQPDGSIQEYVIRGLEIQIEITFTQAGTSSQPAYAEASLQIWHPVGFMIDEFTSNMTLSGQQSVVQQITWVPNMSHSELDGQGLLTGGIELVGMVDGGLADDNQDNNQLTRLMPVAIWHDSMDNGFCGDTDGDGANDCPNVPYANQPVWVGGGYEADGSLSSDPDTYGHWRMIDSDDSAEGDKHWRVAREDSDYASNRHDRLWWGWFTPFENCDDPGHG
;
A
#
# COMPACT_ATOMS: atom_id res chain seq x y z
N MET A 1 84.25 -2.54 19.20
CA MET A 1 83.73 -3.93 19.20
C MET A 1 82.21 -3.82 19.13
N ALA A 2 81.53 -4.69 18.38
CA ALA A 2 80.09 -4.58 18.08
C ALA A 2 79.22 -5.20 19.22
N PRO A 3 77.86 -5.21 19.21
CA PRO A 3 76.95 -5.35 18.05
C PRO A 3 75.93 -4.22 17.84
N LEU A 4 75.19 -4.32 16.72
CA LEU A 4 73.96 -3.56 16.46
C LEU A 4 72.75 -4.27 17.08
N TYR A 5 71.66 -3.52 17.31
CA TYR A 5 70.28 -4.01 17.20
C TYR A 5 69.44 -2.97 16.45
N ALA A 6 68.33 -3.42 15.84
CA ALA A 6 67.47 -2.63 14.97
C ALA A 6 65.98 -2.98 15.20
N SER A 7 65.10 -2.35 14.42
CA SER A 7 63.63 -2.31 14.58
C SER A 7 63.15 -1.32 15.64
N SER A 8 62.06 -0.57 15.46
CA SER A 8 61.11 -0.54 14.34
C SER A 8 60.80 0.90 13.92
N ASN A 9 60.79 1.20 12.61
CA ASN A 9 60.10 2.37 12.11
C ASN A 9 58.59 2.10 12.21
N GLN A 10 57.93 2.79 13.12
CA GLN A 10 56.48 2.96 13.06
C GLN A 10 56.18 3.82 11.83
N LEU A 11 55.35 3.31 10.92
CA LEU A 11 54.81 4.11 9.82
C LEU A 11 53.58 4.84 10.36
N ASP A 12 53.62 6.16 10.36
CA ASP A 12 52.44 6.97 10.62
C ASP A 12 51.46 6.75 9.45
N LEU A 13 50.25 6.26 9.77
CA LEU A 13 49.17 6.00 8.82
C LEU A 13 48.07 7.07 8.90
N ASP A 14 48.47 8.28 9.29
CA ASP A 14 47.60 9.46 9.40
C ASP A 14 47.69 10.32 8.11
N ASP A 15 47.33 9.71 6.98
CA ASP A 15 47.00 10.41 5.73
C ASP A 15 45.59 9.99 5.30
N GLU A 16 44.59 10.37 6.09
CA GLU A 16 43.19 10.38 5.65
C GLU A 16 43.08 11.39 4.50
N SER A 17 43.27 10.90 3.28
CA SER A 17 43.23 11.75 2.10
C SER A 17 41.84 12.33 1.96
N LEU A 18 41.69 13.62 2.28
CA LEU A 18 40.51 14.43 1.96
C LEU A 18 40.45 14.73 0.45
N VAL A 19 40.50 13.65 -0.35
CA VAL A 19 40.04 13.63 -1.73
C VAL A 19 38.53 13.79 -1.65
N GLN A 20 38.09 15.05 -1.62
CA GLN A 20 36.70 15.43 -1.83
C GLN A 20 36.20 14.66 -3.05
N ALA A 21 35.19 13.80 -2.84
CA ALA A 21 34.74 12.83 -3.84
C ALA A 21 34.58 13.53 -5.19
N LYS A 22 35.38 13.10 -6.18
CA LYS A 22 35.45 13.75 -7.47
C LYS A 22 34.12 13.50 -8.17
N ALA A 23 33.24 14.51 -8.17
CA ALA A 23 31.90 14.43 -8.73
C ALA A 23 31.94 13.74 -10.09
N SER A 24 31.13 12.70 -10.25
CA SER A 24 31.13 11.88 -11.45
C SER A 24 30.79 12.73 -12.69
N LEU A 25 31.26 12.27 -13.85
CA LEU A 25 30.77 12.77 -15.12
C LEU A 25 29.43 12.11 -15.48
N ILE A 26 29.33 10.79 -15.35
CA ILE A 26 28.14 9.98 -15.64
C ILE A 26 27.85 9.09 -14.41
N ASP A 27 26.65 9.25 -13.89
CA ASP A 27 26.12 8.68 -12.65
C ASP A 27 24.60 8.61 -12.89
N PHE A 28 24.05 7.41 -13.03
CA PHE A 28 22.62 7.18 -13.25
C PHE A 28 21.98 6.54 -12.02
N GLU A 29 20.99 7.22 -11.46
CA GLU A 29 20.29 6.76 -10.26
C GLU A 29 18.79 6.57 -10.46
N VAL A 30 18.21 5.72 -9.62
CA VAL A 30 16.76 5.59 -9.45
C VAL A 30 16.34 6.45 -8.25
N THR A 31 15.93 7.70 -8.51
CA THR A 31 15.69 8.73 -7.50
C THR A 31 14.40 8.51 -6.71
N SER A 32 13.31 8.05 -7.35
CA SER A 32 12.04 7.72 -6.68
C SER A 32 11.28 6.60 -7.38
N ILE A 33 10.47 5.88 -6.60
CA ILE A 33 9.42 4.96 -7.07
C ILE A 33 8.15 5.31 -6.28
N GLU A 34 7.12 5.76 -7.00
CA GLU A 34 5.84 6.23 -6.47
C GLU A 34 4.71 5.40 -7.09
N PHE A 35 3.60 5.18 -6.38
CA PHE A 35 2.47 4.38 -6.87
C PHE A 35 1.14 4.98 -6.45
N GLY A 36 0.10 4.77 -7.26
CA GLY A 36 -1.22 5.36 -7.03
C GLY A 36 -1.25 6.87 -7.31
N THR A 37 -0.53 7.34 -8.32
CA THR A 37 -0.54 8.75 -8.78
C THR A 37 -1.65 9.05 -9.81
N GLY A 38 -2.23 8.00 -10.39
CA GLY A 38 -3.24 8.08 -11.46
C GLY A 38 -4.68 8.15 -10.95
N SER A 39 -5.63 7.68 -11.76
CA SER A 39 -7.07 7.75 -11.48
C SER A 39 -7.50 7.01 -10.20
N ASN A 40 -6.88 5.86 -9.92
CA ASN A 40 -7.01 5.17 -8.64
C ASN A 40 -5.80 5.56 -7.79
N GLN A 41 -6.04 6.35 -6.75
CA GLN A 41 -4.98 6.83 -5.88
C GLN A 41 -4.58 5.77 -4.85
N ALA A 42 -3.35 5.85 -4.33
CA ALA A 42 -2.97 5.09 -3.15
C ALA A 42 -3.75 5.61 -1.94
N MET A 43 -4.15 4.71 -1.05
CA MET A 43 -4.78 5.07 0.24
C MET A 43 -3.71 5.16 1.32
N GLU A 44 -3.98 5.96 2.35
CA GLU A 44 -3.06 6.20 3.46
C GLU A 44 -3.43 5.34 4.67
N TRP A 45 -2.46 4.59 5.20
CA TRP A 45 -2.56 3.98 6.53
C TRP A 45 -1.75 4.81 7.54
N SER A 46 -2.42 5.29 8.58
CA SER A 46 -1.76 5.95 9.72
C SER A 46 -1.14 4.92 10.64
N GLN A 47 0.19 4.85 10.65
CA GLN A 47 0.96 3.92 11.48
C GLN A 47 0.87 4.30 12.98
N PRO A 48 1.04 3.35 13.91
CA PRO A 48 1.05 3.59 15.35
C PRO A 48 2.09 4.61 15.87
N ASP A 49 3.09 4.96 15.08
CA ASP A 49 4.09 6.00 15.40
C ASP A 49 3.76 7.39 14.83
N GLY A 50 2.66 7.52 14.08
CA GLY A 50 2.23 8.75 13.42
C GLY A 50 2.82 8.98 12.03
N SER A 51 3.56 8.02 11.47
CA SER A 51 3.93 8.02 10.05
C SER A 51 2.78 7.54 9.15
N ILE A 52 2.85 7.86 7.85
CA ILE A 52 1.90 7.39 6.85
C ILE A 52 2.56 6.31 5.99
N GLN A 53 1.84 5.21 5.73
CA GLN A 53 2.23 4.19 4.75
C GLN A 53 1.13 4.05 3.70
N GLU A 54 1.51 4.28 2.44
CA GLU A 54 0.65 4.14 1.26
C GLU A 54 0.31 2.66 0.99
N TYR A 55 -0.90 2.39 0.50
CA TYR A 55 -1.30 1.05 0.04
C TYR A 55 -2.30 1.11 -1.12
N VAL A 56 -2.49 -0.03 -1.80
CA VAL A 56 -3.39 -0.16 -2.97
C VAL A 56 -4.36 -1.35 -2.80
N ILE A 57 -5.45 -1.40 -3.59
CA ILE A 57 -6.39 -2.53 -3.57
C ILE A 57 -6.06 -3.54 -4.67
N ARG A 58 -6.02 -4.82 -4.31
CA ARG A 58 -5.92 -5.95 -5.25
C ARG A 58 -7.05 -5.91 -6.27
N GLY A 59 -6.71 -5.92 -7.55
CA GLY A 59 -7.65 -5.95 -8.68
C GLY A 59 -8.03 -4.60 -9.27
N LEU A 60 -7.62 -3.48 -8.66
CA LEU A 60 -7.75 -2.15 -9.26
C LEU A 60 -6.49 -1.79 -10.05
N GLU A 61 -6.64 -1.18 -11.23
CA GLU A 61 -5.50 -0.68 -12.01
C GLU A 61 -4.88 0.53 -11.31
N ILE A 62 -3.56 0.49 -11.09
CA ILE A 62 -2.78 1.59 -10.51
C ILE A 62 -1.77 2.12 -11.53
N GLN A 63 -1.38 3.38 -11.36
CA GLN A 63 -0.22 3.97 -12.03
C GLN A 63 0.99 3.86 -11.09
N ILE A 64 2.14 3.45 -11.64
CA ILE A 64 3.44 3.45 -10.97
C ILE A 64 4.35 4.40 -11.75
N GLU A 65 5.07 5.26 -11.02
CA GLU A 65 5.98 6.25 -11.56
C GLU A 65 7.39 6.05 -11.01
N ILE A 66 8.39 6.17 -11.88
CA ILE A 66 9.80 6.03 -11.50
C ILE A 66 10.61 7.18 -12.06
N THR A 67 11.29 7.89 -11.17
CA THR A 67 12.21 8.96 -11.53
C THR A 67 13.61 8.39 -11.70
N PHE A 68 14.16 8.50 -12.90
CA PHE A 68 15.57 8.22 -13.17
C PHE A 68 16.32 9.53 -13.39
N THR A 69 17.49 9.69 -12.76
CA THR A 69 18.28 10.94 -12.82
C THR A 69 19.71 10.67 -13.23
N GLN A 70 20.26 11.54 -14.09
CA GLN A 70 21.68 11.59 -14.39
C GLN A 70 22.33 12.56 -13.38
N ALA A 71 22.72 12.06 -12.21
CA ALA A 71 23.21 12.86 -11.07
C ALA A 71 24.63 13.44 -11.28
N GLY A 72 25.33 12.95 -12.30
CA GLY A 72 26.68 13.39 -12.69
C GLY A 72 26.71 14.74 -13.41
N THR A 73 27.94 15.23 -13.64
CA THR A 73 28.21 16.61 -14.08
C THR A 73 28.44 16.77 -15.59
N SER A 74 28.28 15.72 -16.39
CA SER A 74 28.49 15.76 -17.85
C SER A 74 27.47 16.63 -18.59
N SER A 75 27.93 17.62 -19.34
CA SER A 75 27.08 18.35 -20.31
C SER A 75 26.90 17.62 -21.65
N GLN A 76 27.44 16.40 -21.79
CA GLN A 76 27.20 15.51 -22.93
C GLN A 76 26.13 14.48 -22.55
N PRO A 77 25.11 14.24 -23.40
CA PRO A 77 24.12 13.21 -23.13
C PRO A 77 24.75 11.81 -23.09
N ALA A 78 24.47 11.07 -22.03
CA ALA A 78 24.78 9.66 -21.87
C ALA A 78 23.52 8.81 -22.09
N TYR A 79 23.70 7.56 -22.53
CA TYR A 79 22.64 6.60 -22.74
C TYR A 79 22.56 5.65 -21.55
N ALA A 80 21.36 5.25 -21.15
CA ALA A 80 21.14 4.21 -20.15
C ALA A 80 19.94 3.34 -20.50
N GLU A 81 19.98 2.09 -20.08
CA GLU A 81 18.85 1.15 -20.11
C GLU A 81 18.30 1.00 -18.70
N ALA A 82 16.98 1.00 -18.55
CA ALA A 82 16.33 0.96 -17.24
C ALA A 82 15.17 -0.04 -17.22
N SER A 83 14.83 -0.53 -16.03
CA SER A 83 13.68 -1.39 -15.82
C SER A 83 12.93 -1.07 -14.52
N LEU A 84 11.63 -1.37 -14.52
CA LEU A 84 10.88 -1.73 -13.33
C LEU A 84 10.71 -3.25 -13.35
N GLN A 85 11.13 -3.92 -12.28
CA GLN A 85 10.79 -5.31 -12.00
C GLN A 85 9.82 -5.35 -10.83
N ILE A 86 8.71 -6.07 -11.00
CA ILE A 86 7.72 -6.28 -9.95
C ILE A 86 7.95 -7.68 -9.37
N TRP A 87 8.32 -7.76 -8.10
CA TRP A 87 8.74 -8.99 -7.43
C TRP A 87 7.75 -9.42 -6.35
N HIS A 88 7.48 -10.73 -6.30
CA HIS A 88 6.77 -11.36 -5.20
C HIS A 88 7.75 -11.58 -4.02
N PRO A 89 7.36 -11.26 -2.76
CA PRO A 89 8.20 -11.44 -1.57
C PRO A 89 8.70 -12.86 -1.23
N VAL A 90 8.46 -13.85 -2.10
CA VAL A 90 9.03 -15.20 -2.00
C VAL A 90 10.16 -15.45 -3.01
N GLY A 91 10.59 -14.39 -3.72
CA GLY A 91 11.75 -14.42 -4.60
C GLY A 91 11.48 -14.83 -6.05
N PHE A 92 10.32 -14.46 -6.62
CA PHE A 92 10.09 -14.57 -8.07
C PHE A 92 9.53 -13.27 -8.68
N MET A 93 9.98 -12.98 -9.90
CA MET A 93 9.53 -11.84 -10.69
C MET A 93 8.13 -12.12 -11.26
N ILE A 94 7.21 -11.18 -11.06
CA ILE A 94 5.83 -11.20 -11.55
C ILE A 94 5.78 -10.56 -12.95
N ASP A 95 6.45 -9.41 -13.12
CA ASP A 95 6.42 -8.61 -14.35
C ASP A 95 7.70 -7.77 -14.51
N GLU A 96 8.03 -7.36 -15.73
CA GLU A 96 9.18 -6.49 -16.04
C GLU A 96 8.86 -5.50 -17.18
N PHE A 97 9.09 -4.20 -16.92
CA PHE A 97 8.91 -3.11 -17.87
C PHE A 97 10.28 -2.46 -18.14
N THR A 98 10.75 -2.53 -19.39
CA THR A 98 12.02 -1.92 -19.80
C THR A 98 11.80 -0.61 -20.56
N SER A 99 12.70 0.36 -20.36
CA SER A 99 12.72 1.64 -21.07
C SER A 99 14.15 2.14 -21.26
N ASN A 100 14.40 2.87 -22.34
CA ASN A 100 15.74 3.30 -22.76
C ASN A 100 15.77 4.83 -22.79
N MET A 101 16.77 5.44 -22.15
CA MET A 101 16.84 6.88 -21.98
C MET A 101 18.16 7.47 -22.48
N THR A 102 18.19 8.80 -22.64
CA THR A 102 19.41 9.54 -22.95
C THR A 102 19.33 10.89 -22.25
N LEU A 103 20.16 11.08 -21.23
CA LEU A 103 20.12 12.22 -20.30
C LEU A 103 21.49 12.88 -20.23
N SER A 104 21.50 14.20 -20.03
CA SER A 104 22.70 14.96 -19.64
C SER A 104 22.69 15.19 -18.13
N GLY A 105 23.80 15.63 -17.57
CA GLY A 105 23.96 15.90 -16.14
C GLY A 105 22.90 16.83 -15.56
N GLN A 106 22.44 16.48 -14.36
CA GLN A 106 21.30 17.05 -13.63
C GLN A 106 19.95 16.98 -14.37
N GLN A 107 19.80 16.16 -15.41
CA GLN A 107 18.49 15.88 -16.01
C GLN A 107 17.87 14.62 -15.39
N SER A 108 16.55 14.63 -15.23
CA SER A 108 15.74 13.49 -14.81
C SER A 108 14.65 13.19 -15.83
N VAL A 109 14.17 11.95 -15.85
CA VAL A 109 12.97 11.53 -16.58
C VAL A 109 12.09 10.69 -15.67
N VAL A 110 10.78 10.96 -15.71
CA VAL A 110 9.78 10.10 -15.06
C VAL A 110 9.25 9.12 -16.10
N GLN A 111 9.30 7.82 -15.79
CA GLN A 111 8.63 6.77 -16.55
C GLN A 111 7.32 6.42 -15.83
N GLN A 112 6.22 6.26 -16.57
CA GLN A 112 4.90 5.96 -16.03
C GLN A 112 4.39 4.66 -16.66
N ILE A 113 3.95 3.70 -15.85
CA ILE A 113 3.32 2.44 -16.29
C ILE A 113 2.02 2.19 -15.53
N THR A 114 1.06 1.47 -16.13
CA THR A 114 -0.11 0.97 -15.40
C THR A 114 0.01 -0.53 -15.14
N TRP A 115 -0.45 -0.95 -13.96
CA TRP A 115 -0.37 -2.35 -13.51
C TRP A 115 -1.58 -2.71 -12.64
N VAL A 116 -1.92 -3.99 -12.57
CA VAL A 116 -3.06 -4.49 -11.78
C VAL A 116 -2.56 -5.50 -10.73
N PRO A 117 -2.43 -5.13 -9.44
CA PRO A 117 -2.07 -6.08 -8.37
C PRO A 117 -3.07 -7.23 -8.28
N ASN A 118 -2.64 -8.43 -8.67
CA ASN A 118 -3.43 -9.67 -8.56
C ASN A 118 -3.19 -10.45 -7.25
N MET A 119 -2.28 -9.98 -6.39
CA MET A 119 -1.82 -10.64 -5.18
C MET A 119 -1.71 -9.65 -4.00
N SER A 120 -1.82 -10.17 -2.77
CA SER A 120 -1.77 -9.40 -1.52
C SER A 120 -0.78 -10.07 -0.55
N HIS A 121 0.29 -9.36 -0.18
CA HIS A 121 1.36 -9.87 0.70
C HIS A 121 1.82 -8.84 1.75
N SER A 122 0.93 -7.95 2.17
CA SER A 122 1.12 -7.05 3.32
C SER A 122 0.28 -7.51 4.51
N GLU A 123 0.78 -7.25 5.72
CA GLU A 123 0.10 -7.56 6.98
C GLU A 123 0.11 -6.37 7.94
N LEU A 124 -0.88 -6.33 8.83
CA LEU A 124 -0.82 -5.54 10.06
C LEU A 124 -0.18 -6.42 11.14
N ASP A 125 0.93 -5.97 11.72
CA ASP A 125 1.63 -6.72 12.76
C ASP A 125 0.88 -6.70 14.11
N GLY A 126 1.44 -7.37 15.13
CA GLY A 126 0.88 -7.39 16.48
C GLY A 126 0.85 -6.04 17.22
N GLN A 127 1.37 -4.97 16.61
CA GLN A 127 1.36 -3.59 17.10
C GLN A 127 0.47 -2.66 16.23
N GLY A 128 -0.03 -3.13 15.09
CA GLY A 128 -0.83 -2.36 14.13
C GLY A 128 0.00 -1.68 13.02
N LEU A 129 1.28 -2.04 12.87
CA LEU A 129 2.13 -1.54 11.77
C LEU A 129 1.79 -2.27 10.47
N LEU A 130 1.42 -1.51 9.43
CA LEU A 130 1.29 -2.03 8.07
C LEU A 130 2.67 -2.25 7.47
N THR A 131 2.98 -3.50 7.11
CA THR A 131 4.28 -3.93 6.59
C THR A 131 4.15 -4.93 5.45
N GLY A 132 5.26 -5.26 4.78
CA GLY A 132 5.27 -6.13 3.61
C GLY A 132 4.71 -5.46 2.36
N GLY A 133 4.05 -6.24 1.51
CA GLY A 133 3.57 -5.80 0.19
C GLY A 133 4.39 -6.38 -0.96
N ILE A 134 4.07 -5.97 -2.19
CA ILE A 134 4.81 -6.33 -3.40
C ILE A 134 6.10 -5.49 -3.47
N GLU A 135 7.19 -6.08 -3.96
CA GLU A 135 8.48 -5.39 -4.14
C GLU A 135 8.52 -4.73 -5.53
N LEU A 136 8.55 -3.39 -5.57
CA LEU A 136 8.83 -2.63 -6.79
C LEU A 136 10.32 -2.32 -6.83
N VAL A 137 11.04 -2.89 -7.81
CA VAL A 137 12.49 -2.72 -7.95
C VAL A 137 12.78 -1.97 -9.25
N GLY A 138 13.16 -0.69 -9.13
CA GLY A 138 13.68 0.08 -10.25
C GLY A 138 15.18 -0.16 -10.40
N MET A 139 15.66 -0.30 -11.64
CA MET A 139 17.08 -0.47 -11.98
C MET A 139 17.47 0.42 -13.16
N VAL A 140 18.72 0.87 -13.22
CA VAL A 140 19.31 1.59 -14.37
C VAL A 140 20.77 1.20 -14.61
N ASP A 141 21.15 1.03 -15.87
CA ASP A 141 22.51 0.71 -16.34
C ASP A 141 23.00 1.81 -17.30
N GLY A 142 23.86 2.72 -16.80
CA GLY A 142 24.60 3.70 -17.61
C GLY A 142 25.82 3.11 -18.34
N GLY A 143 26.04 1.80 -18.24
CA GLY A 143 27.15 1.07 -18.83
C GLY A 143 28.51 1.36 -18.17
N LEU A 144 29.59 1.03 -18.88
CA LEU A 144 30.97 1.18 -18.38
C LEU A 144 31.45 2.64 -18.18
N ALA A 145 30.56 3.62 -18.32
CA ALA A 145 30.82 5.03 -18.04
C ALA A 145 30.16 5.50 -16.74
N ASP A 146 29.31 4.67 -16.12
CA ASP A 146 28.71 4.92 -14.80
C ASP A 146 29.80 4.72 -13.73
N ASP A 147 30.33 5.82 -13.18
CA ASP A 147 31.38 5.78 -12.15
C ASP A 147 30.82 5.43 -10.75
N ASN A 148 29.50 5.29 -10.62
CA ASN A 148 28.76 4.89 -9.42
C ASN A 148 27.85 3.70 -9.77
N GLN A 149 27.59 2.81 -8.79
CA GLN A 149 26.70 1.66 -8.92
C GLN A 149 25.80 1.43 -7.69
N ASP A 150 26.00 2.19 -6.60
CA ASP A 150 25.29 1.99 -5.33
C ASP A 150 23.88 2.65 -5.32
N ASN A 151 23.59 3.52 -6.28
CA ASN A 151 22.31 4.23 -6.50
C ASN A 151 21.56 3.78 -7.76
N ASN A 152 22.12 2.84 -8.53
CA ASN A 152 21.55 2.28 -9.75
C ASN A 152 20.33 1.36 -9.52
N GLN A 153 20.01 1.04 -8.25
CA GLN A 153 18.84 0.25 -7.87
C GLN A 153 18.11 0.90 -6.69
N LEU A 154 16.78 1.00 -6.78
CA LEU A 154 15.91 1.37 -5.67
C LEU A 154 14.79 0.34 -5.52
N THR A 155 14.49 -0.04 -4.28
CA THR A 155 13.38 -0.95 -3.95
C THR A 155 12.37 -0.23 -3.07
N ARG A 156 11.09 -0.19 -3.50
CA ARG A 156 9.94 0.31 -2.72
C ARG A 156 8.98 -0.84 -2.45
N LEU A 157 8.64 -1.06 -1.19
CA LEU A 157 7.53 -1.94 -0.82
C LEU A 157 6.19 -1.24 -1.09
N MET A 158 5.28 -1.96 -1.74
CA MET A 158 3.91 -1.53 -2.04
C MET A 158 2.93 -2.48 -1.35
N PRO A 159 2.43 -2.14 -0.16
CA PRO A 159 1.34 -2.87 0.50
C PRO A 159 0.10 -2.95 -0.41
N VAL A 160 -0.52 -4.13 -0.45
CA VAL A 160 -1.73 -4.41 -1.23
C VAL A 160 -2.77 -5.03 -0.32
N ALA A 161 -3.88 -4.32 -0.08
CA ALA A 161 -5.01 -4.86 0.64
C ALA A 161 -5.89 -5.74 -0.26
N ILE A 162 -6.48 -6.79 0.31
CA ILE A 162 -7.38 -7.72 -0.39
C ILE A 162 -8.66 -7.01 -0.85
N TRP A 163 -9.15 -6.08 -0.02
CA TRP A 163 -10.33 -5.24 -0.23
C TRP A 163 -10.26 -4.02 0.71
N HIS A 164 -11.04 -2.97 0.42
CA HIS A 164 -11.40 -1.90 1.36
C HIS A 164 -12.91 -1.70 1.32
N ASP A 165 -13.55 -1.84 2.46
CA ASP A 165 -14.97 -1.59 2.70
C ASP A 165 -15.06 -0.60 3.86
N SER A 166 -15.81 0.47 3.71
CA SER A 166 -15.80 1.58 4.68
C SER A 166 -16.56 1.28 5.97
N MET A 167 -17.21 0.12 6.06
CA MET A 167 -18.15 -0.32 7.10
C MET A 167 -19.42 0.54 7.18
N ASP A 168 -19.31 1.86 7.26
CA ASP A 168 -20.41 2.82 7.44
C ASP A 168 -21.35 2.96 6.23
N ASN A 169 -21.02 2.31 5.12
CA ASN A 169 -21.89 2.12 3.96
C ASN A 169 -22.47 0.69 4.00
N GLY A 170 -23.80 0.51 3.90
CA GLY A 170 -24.40 -0.81 4.07
C GLY A 170 -25.89 -0.92 3.77
N PHE A 171 -26.41 -2.14 3.91
CA PHE A 171 -27.82 -2.47 3.69
C PHE A 171 -28.56 -2.60 5.03
N CYS A 172 -29.24 -1.53 5.43
CA CYS A 172 -30.31 -1.57 6.42
C CYS A 172 -31.66 -1.23 5.77
N GLY A 173 -32.73 -1.36 6.56
CA GLY A 173 -34.07 -0.95 6.17
C GLY A 173 -34.55 0.25 6.99
N ASP A 174 -35.86 0.32 7.14
CA ASP A 174 -36.54 1.08 8.19
C ASP A 174 -36.28 0.38 9.54
N THR A 175 -35.46 0.97 10.42
CA THR A 175 -35.04 0.34 11.69
C THR A 175 -35.74 0.95 12.91
N ASP A 176 -36.21 2.20 12.81
CA ASP A 176 -36.94 2.90 13.89
C ASP A 176 -38.48 2.94 13.68
N GLY A 177 -38.96 2.65 12.47
CA GLY A 177 -40.37 2.57 12.10
C GLY A 177 -40.95 3.87 11.52
N ASP A 178 -40.14 4.86 11.12
CA ASP A 178 -40.63 6.12 10.54
C ASP A 178 -41.08 6.01 9.07
N GLY A 179 -40.65 4.95 8.36
CA GLY A 179 -40.97 4.68 6.96
C GLY A 179 -39.93 5.16 5.94
N ALA A 180 -38.78 5.66 6.37
CA ALA A 180 -37.61 5.94 5.55
C ALA A 180 -36.65 4.74 5.49
N ASN A 181 -35.47 4.93 4.89
CA ASN A 181 -34.35 3.99 5.00
C ASN A 181 -33.25 4.66 5.83
N ASP A 182 -32.78 3.99 6.87
CA ASP A 182 -31.77 4.51 7.78
C ASP A 182 -30.39 4.67 7.14
N CYS A 183 -30.09 3.92 6.07
CA CYS A 183 -28.77 3.87 5.44
C CYS A 183 -28.64 4.95 4.34
N PRO A 184 -27.78 5.98 4.52
CA PRO A 184 -27.63 7.05 3.53
C PRO A 184 -26.97 6.56 2.24
N ASN A 185 -26.02 5.62 2.39
CA ASN A 185 -25.17 5.09 1.34
C ASN A 185 -25.44 3.59 1.16
N VAL A 186 -26.58 3.24 0.58
CA VAL A 186 -26.87 1.84 0.21
C VAL A 186 -25.90 1.41 -0.90
N PRO A 187 -25.04 0.39 -0.70
CA PRO A 187 -24.08 -0.06 -1.70
C PRO A 187 -24.77 -0.58 -2.97
N TYR A 188 -24.05 -0.62 -4.09
CA TYR A 188 -24.62 -1.21 -5.30
C TYR A 188 -24.76 -2.74 -5.13
N ALA A 189 -25.89 -3.28 -5.58
CA ALA A 189 -26.06 -4.72 -5.69
C ALA A 189 -24.92 -5.32 -6.53
N ASN A 190 -24.46 -6.51 -6.17
CA ASN A 190 -23.24 -7.15 -6.69
C ASN A 190 -21.92 -6.40 -6.35
N GLN A 191 -21.86 -5.65 -5.25
CA GLN A 191 -20.59 -5.27 -4.60
C GLN A 191 -20.40 -6.04 -3.27
N PRO A 192 -19.19 -6.52 -2.96
CA PRO A 192 -18.83 -7.05 -1.65
C PRO A 192 -18.85 -5.96 -0.57
N VAL A 193 -19.46 -6.27 0.57
CA VAL A 193 -19.65 -5.38 1.73
C VAL A 193 -19.72 -6.20 3.03
N TRP A 194 -19.35 -5.63 4.17
CA TRP A 194 -19.57 -6.26 5.47
C TRP A 194 -21.03 -6.10 5.93
N VAL A 195 -21.68 -7.24 6.18
CA VAL A 195 -23.08 -7.28 6.61
C VAL A 195 -23.18 -7.67 8.09
N GLY A 196 -23.75 -6.77 8.89
CA GLY A 196 -24.12 -7.05 10.27
C GLY A 196 -25.33 -8.00 10.34
N GLY A 197 -25.10 -9.23 10.78
CA GLY A 197 -26.17 -10.21 11.03
C GLY A 197 -26.48 -10.35 12.52
N GLY A 198 -27.74 -10.10 12.89
CA GLY A 198 -28.26 -10.32 14.23
C GLY A 198 -28.75 -11.75 14.47
N TYR A 199 -28.60 -12.27 15.69
CA TYR A 199 -28.85 -13.69 16.00
C TYR A 199 -29.51 -13.92 17.35
N GLU A 200 -30.51 -14.79 17.34
CA GLU A 200 -31.11 -15.37 18.53
C GLU A 200 -30.12 -16.26 19.30
N ALA A 201 -30.41 -16.52 20.57
CA ALA A 201 -29.57 -17.38 21.42
C ALA A 201 -29.50 -18.85 20.95
N ASP A 202 -30.36 -19.29 20.03
CA ASP A 202 -30.30 -20.61 19.37
C ASP A 202 -29.50 -20.61 18.06
N GLY A 203 -29.05 -19.44 17.59
CA GLY A 203 -28.29 -19.27 16.35
C GLY A 203 -29.14 -19.07 15.09
N SER A 204 -30.46 -18.92 15.20
CA SER A 204 -31.30 -18.42 14.11
C SER A 204 -31.11 -16.90 13.91
N LEU A 205 -31.36 -16.40 12.70
CA LEU A 205 -31.32 -14.95 12.42
C LEU A 205 -32.45 -14.26 13.19
N SER A 206 -32.11 -13.26 13.99
CA SER A 206 -33.11 -12.45 14.70
C SER A 206 -33.79 -11.47 13.73
N SER A 207 -35.08 -11.22 13.94
CA SER A 207 -35.89 -10.31 13.09
C SER A 207 -36.38 -9.07 13.84
N ASP A 208 -35.79 -8.76 14.99
CA ASP A 208 -36.17 -7.67 15.88
C ASP A 208 -34.90 -7.07 16.53
N PRO A 209 -34.62 -5.76 16.38
CA PRO A 209 -33.39 -5.16 16.87
C PRO A 209 -33.24 -5.16 18.40
N ASP A 210 -34.33 -5.26 19.16
CA ASP A 210 -34.34 -5.08 20.62
C ASP A 210 -34.33 -6.39 21.43
N THR A 211 -34.72 -7.53 20.84
CA THR A 211 -34.71 -8.82 21.55
C THR A 211 -33.31 -9.43 21.64
N TYR A 212 -32.70 -9.80 20.50
CA TYR A 212 -31.36 -10.41 20.47
C TYR A 212 -30.47 -9.90 19.34
N GLY A 213 -29.85 -8.75 19.60
CA GLY A 213 -28.56 -8.39 19.04
C GLY A 213 -28.58 -7.99 17.56
N HIS A 214 -28.60 -6.69 17.30
CA HIS A 214 -28.44 -6.13 15.96
C HIS A 214 -27.48 -4.93 15.96
N TRP A 215 -27.14 -4.50 14.75
CA TRP A 215 -26.49 -3.22 14.48
C TRP A 215 -27.51 -2.30 13.81
N ARG A 216 -27.42 -0.99 14.07
CA ARG A 216 -28.22 0.07 13.45
C ARG A 216 -27.28 1.17 12.97
N MET A 217 -27.70 1.94 11.97
CA MET A 217 -27.11 3.26 11.76
C MET A 217 -27.56 4.19 12.90
N ILE A 218 -26.66 5.02 13.40
CA ILE A 218 -27.00 6.20 14.22
C ILE A 218 -26.44 7.44 13.55
N ASP A 219 -27.11 8.57 13.74
CA ASP A 219 -26.57 9.87 13.35
C ASP A 219 -25.32 10.18 14.21
N SER A 220 -24.23 10.59 13.58
CA SER A 220 -22.92 10.78 14.22
C SER A 220 -22.02 11.72 13.39
N ASP A 221 -21.60 12.83 14.00
CA ASP A 221 -20.62 13.77 13.42
C ASP A 221 -19.21 13.14 13.30
N ASP A 222 -18.95 12.00 13.95
CA ASP A 222 -17.66 11.29 13.99
C ASP A 222 -17.56 10.11 13.00
N SER A 223 -18.46 9.98 12.01
CA SER A 223 -18.41 8.91 11.00
C SER A 223 -17.28 9.10 9.99
N ALA A 224 -16.80 7.99 9.40
CA ALA A 224 -15.88 8.03 8.26
C ALA A 224 -16.59 8.36 6.93
N GLU A 225 -17.89 8.07 6.81
CA GLU A 225 -18.67 8.19 5.58
C GLU A 225 -19.99 8.95 5.83
N GLY A 226 -19.94 10.28 5.72
CA GLY A 226 -21.12 11.14 5.89
C GLY A 226 -21.54 11.31 7.35
N ASP A 227 -22.84 11.41 7.59
CA ASP A 227 -23.40 11.85 8.88
C ASP A 227 -23.92 10.70 9.77
N LYS A 228 -23.66 9.42 9.40
CA LYS A 228 -24.12 8.23 10.15
C LYS A 228 -23.05 7.15 10.30
N HIS A 229 -23.07 6.41 11.41
CA HIS A 229 -22.13 5.33 11.74
C HIS A 229 -22.86 4.09 12.29
N TRP A 230 -22.32 2.87 12.12
CA TRP A 230 -22.91 1.66 12.70
C TRP A 230 -22.67 1.55 14.21
N ARG A 231 -23.74 1.53 15.01
CA ARG A 231 -23.69 1.19 16.45
C ARG A 231 -24.53 -0.05 16.77
N VAL A 232 -24.31 -0.62 17.94
CA VAL A 232 -25.22 -1.61 18.53
C VAL A 232 -26.64 -1.03 18.62
N ALA A 233 -27.65 -1.82 18.29
CA ALA A 233 -29.06 -1.41 18.32
C ALA A 233 -29.51 -0.94 19.72
N ARG A 234 -28.98 -1.57 20.77
CA ARG A 234 -29.39 -1.36 22.15
C ARG A 234 -28.69 -0.16 22.81
N GLU A 235 -29.46 0.68 23.48
CA GLU A 235 -28.97 1.74 24.39
C GLU A 235 -28.13 1.12 25.54
N ASP A 236 -27.13 1.86 26.04
CA ASP A 236 -26.13 1.43 27.04
C ASP A 236 -25.30 0.14 26.69
N SER A 237 -25.35 -0.36 25.45
CA SER A 237 -24.72 -1.64 25.06
C SER A 237 -23.42 -1.50 24.28
N ASP A 238 -22.41 -0.83 24.85
CA ASP A 238 -21.15 -0.53 24.16
C ASP A 238 -20.20 -1.75 23.97
N TYR A 239 -20.56 -2.94 24.48
CA TYR A 239 -19.71 -4.13 24.42
C TYR A 239 -20.39 -5.36 23.80
N ALA A 240 -19.68 -6.02 22.88
CA ALA A 240 -20.13 -7.23 22.20
C ALA A 240 -20.19 -8.49 23.09
N SER A 241 -19.81 -8.44 24.36
CA SER A 241 -19.90 -9.61 25.28
C SER A 241 -21.34 -10.07 25.55
N ASN A 242 -22.32 -9.22 25.23
CA ASN A 242 -23.74 -9.50 25.34
C ASN A 242 -24.44 -9.54 23.96
N ARG A 243 -23.67 -9.44 22.85
CA ARG A 243 -24.13 -9.63 21.46
C ARG A 243 -24.06 -11.13 21.09
N HIS A 244 -24.99 -11.58 20.25
CA HIS A 244 -24.90 -12.88 19.54
C HIS A 244 -24.49 -12.70 18.06
N ASP A 245 -24.35 -11.44 17.68
CA ASP A 245 -24.24 -10.85 16.35
C ASP A 245 -22.93 -11.22 15.66
N ARG A 246 -22.93 -11.19 14.32
CA ARG A 246 -21.77 -11.51 13.49
C ARG A 246 -21.63 -10.50 12.36
N LEU A 247 -20.40 -10.32 11.88
CA LEU A 247 -20.13 -9.67 10.60
C LEU A 247 -19.93 -10.76 9.55
N TRP A 248 -20.54 -10.59 8.39
CA TRP A 248 -20.44 -11.50 7.24
C TRP A 248 -19.83 -10.77 6.06
N TRP A 249 -18.88 -11.42 5.38
CA TRP A 249 -18.38 -10.96 4.10
C TRP A 249 -19.24 -11.53 2.97
N GLY A 250 -19.82 -10.69 2.11
CA GLY A 250 -20.71 -11.12 1.03
C GLY A 250 -21.23 -9.95 0.20
N TRP A 251 -22.17 -10.23 -0.69
CA TRP A 251 -22.81 -9.24 -1.57
C TRP A 251 -24.33 -9.47 -1.61
N PHE A 252 -25.08 -8.41 -1.91
CA PHE A 252 -26.52 -8.52 -2.17
C PHE A 252 -26.76 -8.68 -3.68
N THR A 253 -27.47 -9.71 -4.08
CA THR A 253 -27.92 -9.93 -5.45
C THR A 253 -29.24 -9.18 -5.71
N PRO A 254 -29.46 -8.61 -6.92
CA PRO A 254 -30.72 -7.94 -7.26
C PRO A 254 -31.81 -8.91 -7.76
N PHE A 255 -31.63 -10.23 -7.54
CA PHE A 255 -32.51 -11.30 -8.00
C PHE A 255 -32.59 -12.40 -6.92
N GLU A 256 -33.58 -13.29 -7.01
CA GLU A 256 -33.74 -14.44 -6.10
C GLU A 256 -32.75 -15.59 -6.38
N ASN A 257 -31.47 -15.28 -6.62
CA ASN A 257 -30.37 -16.22 -6.77
C ASN A 257 -29.16 -15.82 -5.89
N CYS A 258 -28.29 -16.78 -5.61
CA CYS A 258 -27.05 -16.58 -4.85
C CYS A 258 -25.82 -16.77 -5.75
N ASP A 259 -25.95 -16.43 -7.03
CA ASP A 259 -24.88 -16.59 -8.01
C ASP A 259 -23.81 -15.50 -7.81
N ASP A 260 -22.53 -15.90 -7.83
CA ASP A 260 -21.39 -14.99 -7.77
C ASP A 260 -21.20 -14.30 -9.14
N PRO A 261 -21.23 -12.95 -9.21
CA PRO A 261 -20.98 -12.19 -10.43
C PRO A 261 -19.50 -12.16 -10.86
N GLY A 262 -18.59 -12.69 -10.05
CA GLY A 262 -17.15 -12.82 -10.32
C GLY A 262 -16.26 -12.06 -9.33
N HIS A 263 -16.54 -12.13 -8.02
CA HIS A 263 -15.78 -11.38 -7.00
C HIS A 263 -14.40 -11.97 -6.65
N GLY A 264 -14.14 -13.25 -6.94
CA GLY A 264 -12.80 -13.86 -6.95
C GLY A 264 -12.59 -15.03 -6.00
#